data_AF-A0A1I7CXJ4-F1
#
_entry.id   AF-A0A1I7CXJ4-F1
#
_cell.length_a   1.000
_cell.length_b   1.000
_cell.length_c   1.000
_cell.angle_alpha   90.00
_cell.angle_beta   90.00
_cell.angle_gamma   90.00
#
_symmetry.space_group_name_H-M   'P 1'
#
loop_
_entity.id
_entity.type
_entity.pdbx_description
1 polymer ?
#
loop_
_entity_poly.entity_id
_entity_poly.type
_entity_poly.pdbx_seq_one_letter_code
_entity_poly.pdbx_strand_id
1 'polypeptide(L)' 'MINLLYKLFPNLNNLSKRQKLMFRILLISISMVIFGAYFKIIDRPNADLILGSAMILQIISIIGLLSKWAKYRTITEVSE' A
#
# COMPACT_ATOMS: atom_id res chain seq x y z
N MET A 1 12.47 9.59 7.14
CA MET A 1 12.06 9.06 5.81
C MET A 1 10.60 9.38 5.45
N ILE A 2 9.64 9.21 6.37
CA ILE A 2 8.21 9.50 6.15
C ILE A 2 7.90 10.98 5.79
N ASN A 3 8.67 11.93 6.33
CA ASN A 3 8.47 13.37 6.12
C ASN A 3 8.72 13.83 4.67
N LEU A 4 9.56 13.11 3.92
CA LEU A 4 9.86 13.43 2.52
C LEU A 4 8.69 13.08 1.60
N LEU A 5 8.00 11.98 1.89
CA LEU A 5 6.89 11.47 1.10
C LEU A 5 5.66 12.39 1.18
N TYR A 6 5.38 12.93 2.37
CA TYR A 6 4.32 13.93 2.57
C TYR A 6 4.68 15.31 1.96
N LYS A 7 5.98 15.59 1.79
CA LYS A 7 6.47 16.82 1.14
C LYS A 7 6.37 16.75 -0.38
N LEU A 8 6.60 15.57 -0.97
CA LEU A 8 6.47 15.31 -2.41
C LEU A 8 5.00 15.19 -2.86
N PHE A 9 4.14 14.68 -2.00
CA PHE A 9 2.71 14.53 -2.29
C PHE A 9 1.87 15.15 -1.15
N PRO A 10 1.69 16.48 -1.15
CA PRO A 10 1.00 17.19 -0.06
C PRO A 10 -0.45 16.72 0.15
N ASN A 11 -1.10 16.21 -0.90
CA ASN A 11 -2.44 15.61 -0.81
C ASN A 11 -2.51 14.38 0.12
N LEU A 12 -1.38 13.70 0.39
CA LEU A 12 -1.31 12.58 1.33
C LEU A 12 -1.48 13.04 2.80
N ASN A 13 -1.26 14.31 3.12
CA ASN A 13 -1.53 14.83 4.47
C ASN A 13 -3.02 14.86 4.78
N ASN A 14 -3.86 15.04 3.76
CA ASN A 14 -5.31 15.15 3.88
C ASN A 14 -6.03 13.79 3.92
N LEU A 15 -5.28 12.68 3.83
CA LEU A 15 -5.81 11.32 3.93
C LEU A 15 -6.05 10.91 5.39
N SER A 16 -7.10 10.12 5.62
CA SER A 16 -7.37 9.50 6.92
C SER A 16 -6.24 8.54 7.32
N LYS A 17 -6.10 8.26 8.61
CA LYS A 17 -5.16 7.29 9.21
C LYS A 17 -5.29 5.92 8.51
N ARG A 18 -6.52 5.51 8.16
CA ARG A 18 -6.81 4.27 7.44
C ARG A 18 -6.34 4.31 5.98
N GLN A 19 -6.54 5.43 5.28
CA GLN A 19 -6.03 5.61 3.92
C GLN A 19 -4.49 5.66 3.90
N LYS A 20 -3.87 6.31 4.87
CA LYS A 20 -2.41 6.31 5.04
C LYS A 20 -1.87 4.90 5.27
N LEU A 21 -2.57 4.07 6.04
CA LEU A 21 -2.22 2.66 6.23
C LEU A 21 -2.35 1.86 4.91
N MET A 22 -3.47 1.99 4.21
CA MET A 22 -3.68 1.29 2.92
C MET A 22 -2.64 1.72 1.88
N PHE A 23 -2.26 2.99 1.85
CA PHE A 23 -1.20 3.50 0.99
C PHE A 23 0.18 2.92 1.36
N ARG A 24 0.48 2.72 2.65
CA ARG A 24 1.71 2.02 3.06
C ARG A 24 1.71 0.57 2.60
N ILE A 25 0.57 -0.11 2.70
CA ILE A 25 0.41 -1.48 2.20
C ILE A 25 0.61 -1.52 0.67
N LEU A 26 0.13 -0.50 -0.05
CA LEU A 26 0.35 -0.37 -1.50
C LEU A 26 1.85 -0.29 -1.83
N LEU A 27 2.59 0.55 -1.11
CA LEU A 27 4.03 0.71 -1.32
C LEU A 27 4.80 -0.59 -1.06
N ILE A 28 4.42 -1.32 0.00
CA ILE A 28 5.01 -2.63 0.33
C ILE A 28 4.69 -3.62 -0.78
N SER A 29 3.45 -3.67 -1.23
CA SER A 29 3.00 -4.56 -2.31
C SER A 29 3.76 -4.31 -3.62
N ILE A 30 3.92 -3.05 -4.04
CA ILE A 30 4.71 -2.69 -5.23
C ILE A 30 6.15 -3.16 -5.09
N SER A 31 6.76 -2.97 -3.92
CA SER A 31 8.12 -3.43 -3.65
C SER A 31 8.20 -4.96 -3.77
N MET A 32 7.24 -5.68 -3.19
CA MET A 32 7.12 -7.14 -3.30
C MET A 32 6.92 -7.64 -4.73
N VAL A 33 6.17 -6.91 -5.57
CA VAL A 33 6.02 -7.23 -7.00
C VAL A 33 7.38 -7.11 -7.71
N ILE A 34 8.14 -6.04 -7.45
CA ILE A 34 9.47 -5.84 -8.05
C ILE A 34 10.43 -6.96 -7.63
N PHE A 35 10.46 -7.29 -6.32
CA PHE A 35 11.29 -8.40 -5.82
C PHE A 35 10.84 -9.76 -6.35
N GLY A 36 9.53 -10.02 -6.42
CA GLY A 36 8.97 -11.25 -6.96
C GLY A 36 9.29 -11.42 -8.44
N ALA A 37 9.18 -10.35 -9.23
CA ALA A 37 9.56 -10.34 -10.64
C ALA A 37 11.06 -10.58 -10.82
N TYR A 38 11.90 -9.94 -10.00
CA TYR A 38 13.34 -10.20 -9.99
C TYR A 38 13.63 -11.68 -9.68
N PHE A 39 13.02 -12.24 -8.63
CA PHE A 39 13.19 -13.64 -8.26
C PHE A 39 12.70 -14.62 -9.33
N LYS A 40 11.68 -14.24 -10.10
CA LYS A 40 11.18 -15.04 -11.22
C LYS A 40 12.16 -15.07 -12.38
N ILE A 41 12.81 -13.93 -12.69
CA ILE A 41 13.83 -13.84 -13.74
C ILE A 41 15.07 -14.69 -13.40
N ILE A 42 15.40 -14.83 -12.11
CA ILE A 42 16.53 -15.66 -11.65
C ILE A 42 16.13 -17.09 -11.25
N ASP A 43 14.96 -17.56 -11.69
CA ASP A 43 14.43 -18.92 -11.49
C ASP A 43 14.49 -19.43 -10.04
N ARG A 44 14.21 -18.55 -9.06
CA ARG A 44 14.18 -18.97 -7.65
C ARG A 44 12.93 -19.80 -7.37
N PRO A 45 13.08 -20.95 -6.67
CA PRO A 45 11.92 -21.66 -6.16
C PRO A 45 11.21 -20.72 -5.17
N ASN A 46 9.89 -20.56 -5.33
CA ASN A 46 8.98 -19.65 -4.61
C ASN A 46 8.74 -18.26 -5.22
N ALA A 47 9.36 -17.92 -6.36
CA ALA A 47 9.10 -16.63 -7.00
C ALA A 47 7.62 -16.41 -7.35
N ASP A 48 6.93 -17.45 -7.82
CA ASP A 48 5.50 -17.38 -8.16
C ASP A 48 4.60 -17.19 -6.93
N LEU A 49 4.98 -17.74 -5.77
CA LEU A 49 4.25 -17.52 -4.52
C LEU A 49 4.41 -16.07 -4.03
N ILE A 50 5.61 -15.51 -4.17
CA ILE A 50 5.88 -14.11 -3.82
C ILE A 50 5.10 -13.17 -4.75
N LEU A 51 5.11 -13.43 -6.06
CA LEU A 51 4.33 -12.66 -7.03
C LEU A 51 2.81 -12.77 -6.79
N GLY A 52 2.31 -13.98 -6.53
CA GLY A 52 0.89 -14.20 -6.25
C GLY A 52 0.42 -13.47 -4.99
N SER A 53 1.18 -13.57 -3.89
CA SER A 53 0.87 -12.86 -2.65
C SER A 53 0.98 -11.33 -2.80
N ALA A 54 1.97 -10.85 -3.57
CA ALA A 54 2.12 -9.43 -3.89
C ALA A 54 0.91 -8.88 -4.65
N MET A 55 0.40 -9.63 -5.64
CA MET A 55 -0.80 -9.25 -6.40
C MET A 55 -2.06 -9.19 -5.51
N ILE A 56 -2.23 -10.15 -4.60
CA ILE A 56 -3.37 -10.14 -3.66
C ILE A 56 -3.32 -8.88 -2.78
N LEU A 57 -2.16 -8.59 -2.20
CA LEU A 57 -1.94 -7.37 -1.41
C LEU A 57 -2.19 -6.09 -2.22
N GLN A 58 -1.83 -6.09 -3.51
CA GLN A 58 -2.04 -4.96 -4.41
C GLN A 58 -3.54 -4.68 -4.59
N ILE A 59 -4.32 -5.74 -4.87
CA ILE A 59 -5.77 -5.65 -5.06
C ILE A 59 -6.45 -5.17 -3.77
N ILE A 60 -6.11 -5.77 -2.63
CA ILE A 60 -6.67 -5.38 -1.32
C ILE A 60 -6.37 -3.92 -1.01
N SER A 61 -5.14 -3.46 -1.29
CA SER A 61 -4.74 -2.08 -1.04
C SER A 61 -5.49 -1.09 -1.94
N ILE A 62 -5.63 -1.38 -3.23
CA ILE A 62 -6.37 -0.52 -4.18
C ILE A 62 -7.85 -0.45 -3.79
N ILE A 63 -8.50 -1.60 -3.55
CA ILE A 63 -9.89 -1.66 -3.10
C ILE A 63 -10.04 -0.93 -1.76
N GLY A 64 -9.11 -1.13 -0.84
CA GLY A 64 -9.07 -0.45 0.45
C GLY A 64 -9.01 1.06 0.31
N LEU A 65 -8.15 1.60 -0.57
CA LEU A 65 -8.02 3.04 -0.84
C LEU A 65 -9.27 3.65 -1.47
N LEU A 66 -9.91 2.93 -2.39
CA LEU A 66 -11.11 3.38 -3.10
C LEU A 66 -12.40 3.14 -2.28
N SER A 67 -12.35 2.29 -1.26
CA SER A 67 -13.51 1.96 -0.45
C SER A 67 -13.93 3.12 0.44
N LYS A 68 -15.25 3.25 0.62
CA LYS A 68 -15.87 4.16 1.59
C LYS A 68 -15.38 3.90 3.02
N TRP A 69 -14.91 2.68 3.30
CA TRP A 69 -14.36 2.28 4.61
C TRP A 69 -13.08 3.03 4.98
N ALA A 70 -12.19 3.27 4.02
CA ALA A 70 -10.98 4.04 4.28
C ALA A 70 -11.27 5.55 4.26
N LYS A 71 -12.25 5.99 3.46
CA LYS A 71 -12.65 7.40 3.38
C LYS A 71 -13.34 7.90 4.64
N TYR A 72 -14.06 7.05 5.37
CA TYR A 72 -14.72 7.45 6.61
C TYR A 72 -13.66 7.77 7.68
N ARG A 73 -13.58 9.05 8.08
CA ARG A 73 -12.80 9.46 9.24
C ARG A 73 -13.34 8.73 10.46
N THR A 74 -12.45 8.12 11.23
CA THR A 74 -12.84 7.55 12.52
C THR A 74 -13.20 8.68 13.47
N ILE A 75 -14.07 8.42 14.45
CA ILE A 75 -14.49 9.42 15.45
C ILE A 75 -13.27 10.10 16.11
N THR A 76 -12.18 9.35 16.27
CA THR A 76 -10.87 9.81 16.77
C THR A 76 -10.10 10.79 15.89
N GLU A 77 -10.50 11.01 14.63
CA GLU A 77 -9.88 12.01 13.72
C GLU A 77 -10.71 13.28 13.54
N VAL A 78 -11.96 13.27 14.02
CA VAL A 78 -12.82 14.47 14.03
C VAL A 78 -12.59 15.27 15.32
N SER A 79 -12.05 14.63 16.35
CA SER A 79 -11.77 15.18 17.67
C SER A 79 -10.34 15.74 17.85
N GLU A 80 -9.47 15.62 16.84
CA GLU A 80 -8.14 16.25 16.77
C GLU A 80 -8.21 17.52 15.91
#